data_AF-A0A2W4XHP0-F1
#
_entry.id   AF-A0A2W4XHP0-F1
#
_cell.length_a   1.000
_cell.length_b   1.000
_cell.length_c   1.000
_cell.angle_alpha   90.00
_cell.angle_beta   90.00
_cell.angle_gamma   90.00
#
_symmetry.space_group_name_H-M   'P 1'
#
loop_
_entity.id
_entity.type
_entity.pdbx_description
1 polymer ?
#
loop_
_entity_poly.entity_id
_entity_poly.type
_entity_poly.pdbx_seq_one_letter_code
_entity_poly.pdbx_strand_id
1 'polypeptide(L)' 'MSKTTSQSLKSIVDQIFSQRRISRQVQRELMDILLSQPTLSNQDHATAQRVFDAIRQGQLRVID' A
#
# COMPACT_ATOMS: atom_id res chain seq x y z
N MET A 1 -14.63 12.82 7.08
CA MET A 1 -14.15 11.64 7.86
C MET A 1 -12.90 11.13 7.17
N SER A 2 -11.70 11.57 7.58
CA SER A 2 -10.47 11.41 6.77
C SER A 2 -9.31 10.74 7.52
N LYS A 3 -9.51 10.32 8.77
CA LYS A 3 -8.45 9.73 9.61
C LYS A 3 -8.33 8.21 9.49
N THR A 4 -9.41 7.52 9.13
CA THR A 4 -9.45 6.05 9.13
C THR A 4 -8.61 5.44 8.01
N THR A 5 -8.60 6.07 6.82
CA THR A 5 -7.93 5.51 5.64
C THR A 5 -6.41 5.56 5.71
N SER A 6 -5.81 6.65 6.20
CA SER A 6 -4.35 6.72 6.35
C SER A 6 -3.81 5.70 7.38
N GLN A 7 -4.62 5.35 8.39
CA GLN A 7 -4.26 4.31 9.34
C GLN A 7 -4.35 2.91 8.71
N SER A 8 -5.40 2.62 7.95
CA SER A 8 -5.55 1.38 7.19
C SER A 8 -4.45 1.19 6.14
N LEU A 9 -4.11 2.24 5.37
CA LEU A 9 -3.04 2.21 4.37
C LEU A 9 -1.69 1.90 5.03
N LYS A 10 -1.38 2.59 6.13
CA LYS A 10 -0.11 2.38 6.85
C LYS A 10 -0.01 0.96 7.42
N SER A 11 -1.09 0.43 8.01
CA SER A 11 -1.09 -0.94 8.53
C SER A 11 -0.85 -1.99 7.44
N ILE A 12 -1.46 -1.83 6.26
CA ILE A 12 -1.24 -2.73 5.12
C ILE A 12 0.21 -2.64 4.63
N VAL A 13 0.75 -1.43 4.51
CA VAL A 13 2.15 -1.23 4.08
C VAL A 13 3.11 -1.83 5.10
N ASP A 14 2.88 -1.63 6.39
CA ASP A 14 3.72 -2.22 7.45
C ASP A 14 3.70 -3.76 7.38
N GLN A 15 2.54 -4.38 7.09
CA GLN A 15 2.43 -5.83 6.89
C GLN A 15 3.22 -6.30 5.65
N ILE A 16 3.11 -5.60 4.51
CA ILE A 16 3.83 -5.93 3.27
C ILE A 16 5.35 -5.91 3.51
N PHE A 17 5.86 -4.87 4.19
CA PHE A 17 7.28 -4.73 4.47
C PHE A 17 7.78 -5.73 5.52
N SER A 18 6.96 -6.06 6.52
CA SER A 18 7.28 -7.11 7.50
C SER A 18 7.45 -8.48 6.83
N GLN A 19 6.55 -8.82 5.91
CA GLN A 19 6.57 -10.12 5.22
C GLN A 19 7.51 -10.13 4.00
N ARG A 20 8.02 -8.96 3.59
CA ARG A 20 8.76 -8.72 2.32
C ARG A 20 8.04 -9.27 1.09
N ARG A 21 6.72 -9.39 1.17
CA ARG A 21 5.87 -10.06 0.20
C ARG A 21 4.55 -9.33 0.15
N ILE A 22 4.00 -9.22 -1.04
CA ILE A 22 2.67 -8.67 -1.27
C ILE A 22 1.85 -9.73 -1.98
N SER A 23 0.77 -10.21 -1.35
CA SER A 23 -0.16 -11.09 -2.04
C SER A 23 -1.00 -10.30 -3.03
N ARG A 24 -1.57 -10.95 -4.06
CA ARG A 24 -2.52 -10.26 -4.94
C ARG A 24 -3.75 -9.74 -4.20
N GLN A 25 -4.17 -10.43 -3.13
CA GLN A 25 -5.26 -9.97 -2.27
C GLN A 25 -4.88 -8.64 -1.59
N VAL A 26 -3.70 -8.56 -0.98
CA VAL A 26 -3.20 -7.35 -0.32
C VAL A 26 -2.98 -6.21 -1.33
N GLN A 27 -2.52 -6.53 -2.55
CA GLN A 27 -2.41 -5.54 -3.62
C GLN A 27 -3.77 -4.95 -4.00
N ARG A 28 -4.81 -5.78 -4.11
CA ARG A 28 -6.18 -5.33 -4.41
C ARG A 28 -6.72 -4.43 -3.30
N GLU A 29 -6.56 -4.83 -2.05
CA GLU A 29 -6.97 -4.02 -0.90
C GLU A 29 -6.27 -2.65 -0.89
N LEU A 30 -4.97 -2.62 -1.19
CA LEU A 30 -4.22 -1.36 -1.34
C LEU A 30 -4.81 -0.48 -2.44
N MET A 31 -5.10 -1.06 -3.61
CA MET A 31 -5.69 -0.32 -4.74
C MET A 31 -7.10 0.17 -4.42
N ASP A 32 -7.94 -0.66 -3.80
CA ASP A 32 -9.31 -0.28 -3.41
C ASP A 32 -9.28 0.91 -2.45
N ILE A 33 -8.38 0.90 -1.46
CA ILE A 33 -8.21 2.03 -0.53
C ILE A 33 -7.76 3.30 -1.25
N LEU A 34 -6.79 3.19 -2.17
CA LEU A 34 -6.26 4.35 -2.90
C LEU A 34 -7.30 4.94 -3.86
N LEU A 35 -8.06 4.08 -4.55
CA LEU A 35 -9.08 4.47 -5.53
C LEU A 35 -10.39 4.92 -4.88
N SER A 36 -10.67 4.50 -3.63
CA SER A 36 -11.84 4.98 -2.89
C SER A 36 -11.67 6.41 -2.37
N GLN A 37 -10.46 6.98 -2.44
CA GLN A 37 -10.23 8.37 -2.03
C GLN A 37 -10.52 9.32 -3.20
N PRO A 38 -11.38 10.34 -3.00
CA PRO A 38 -11.62 11.36 -4.03
C PRO A 38 -10.38 12.20 -4.32
N THR A 39 -9.49 12.35 -3.33
CA THR A 39 -8.16 12.95 -3.49
C THR A 39 -7.15 12.19 -2.63
N LEU A 40 -6.02 11.83 -3.23
CA LEU A 40 -4.90 11.24 -2.50
C LEU A 40 -4.08 12.35 -1.84
N SER A 41 -3.83 12.21 -0.54
CA SER A 41 -2.89 13.12 0.14
C SER A 41 -1.46 12.84 -0.34
N ASN A 42 -0.57 13.83 -0.24
CA ASN A 42 0.85 13.65 -0.55
C ASN A 42 1.48 12.51 0.27
N GLN A 43 1.01 12.30 1.51
CA GLN A 43 1.49 11.23 2.38
C GLN A 43 1.02 9.85 1.89
N ASP A 44 -0.24 9.71 1.48
CA ASP A 44 -0.77 8.45 0.95
C ASP A 44 -0.10 8.11 -0.39
N HIS A 45 0.12 9.12 -1.25
CA HIS A 45 0.86 8.96 -2.50
C HIS A 45 2.30 8.51 -2.26
N ALA A 46 3.04 9.14 -1.34
CA ALA A 46 4.39 8.73 -0.99
C ALA A 46 4.44 7.30 -0.40
N THR A 47 3.43 6.94 0.40
CA THR A 47 3.32 5.60 1.00
C THR A 47 3.09 4.52 -0.07
N ALA A 48 2.18 4.78 -1.01
CA ALA A 48 1.94 3.88 -2.14
C ALA A 48 3.17 3.77 -3.04
N GLN A 49 3.79 4.90 -3.39
CA GLN A 49 4.99 4.93 -4.23
C GLN A 49 6.12 4.09 -3.64
N ARG A 50 6.32 4.15 -2.32
CA ARG A 50 7.33 3.33 -1.63
C ARG A 50 7.11 1.82 -1.82
N VAL A 51 5.86 1.35 -1.83
CA VAL A 51 5.54 -0.05 -2.09
C VAL A 51 5.85 -0.42 -3.54
N PHE A 52 5.47 0.43 -4.50
CA PHE A 52 5.78 0.24 -5.92
C PHE A 52 7.29 0.18 -6.19
N ASP A 53 8.05 1.11 -5.62
CA ASP A 53 9.50 1.15 -5.76
C ASP A 53 10.16 -0.09 -5.18
N ALA A 54 9.70 -0.54 -4.00
CA ALA A 54 10.23 -1.73 -3.35
C ALA A 54 9.92 -3.02 -4.15
N ILE A 55 8.77 -3.10 -4.84
CA ILE A 55 8.48 -4.17 -5.80
C ILE A 55 9.43 -4.09 -7.00
N ARG A 56 9.56 -2.90 -7.60
CA ARG A 56 10.40 -2.68 -8.80
C ARG A 56 11.88 -2.96 -8.54
N GLN A 57 12.36 -2.67 -7.33
CA GLN A 57 13.73 -2.95 -6.89
C GLN A 57 13.93 -4.42 -6.47
N GLY A 58 12.88 -5.24 -6.47
CA GLY A 58 12.94 -6.63 -6.02
C GLY A 58 13.07 -6.83 -4.50
N GLN A 59 12.89 -5.76 -3.71
CA GLN A 59 12.87 -5.83 -2.24
C GLN A 59 11.58 -6.48 -1.72
N LEU A 60 10.48 -6.28 -2.45
CA LEU A 60 9.21 -6.97 -2.26
C LEU A 60 8.98 -7.93 -3.41
N ARG A 61 8.52 -9.13 -3.09
CA ARG A 61 8.03 -10.08 -4.10
C ARG A 61 6.52 -10.12 -4.09
N VAL A 62 5.93 -10.01 -5.28
CA VAL A 62 4.51 -10.31 -5.45
C VAL A 62 4.36 -11.83 -5.37
N ILE A 63 3.53 -12.27 -4.43
CA ILE A 63 3.19 -13.68 -4.23
C ILE A 63 1.68 -13.86 -4.41
N ASP A 64 1.24 -15.10 -4.54
CA ASP A 64 -0.18 -15.46 -4.51
C ASP A 64 -0.54 -16.00 -3.12
#